data_AF-A0A0F5VA96-F1
#
_entry.id   AF-A0A0F5VA96-F1
#
_cell.length_a   1.000
_cell.length_b   1.000
_cell.length_c   1.000
_cell.angle_alpha   90.00
_cell.angle_beta   90.00
_cell.angle_gamma   90.00
#
_symmetry.space_group_name_H-M   'P 1'
#
loop_
_entity.id
_entity.type
_entity.pdbx_description
1 polymer ?
#
loop_
_entity_poly.entity_id
_entity_poly.type
_entity_poly.pdbx_seq_one_letter_code
_entity_poly.pdbx_strand_id
1 'polypeptide(L)'
;MPYAFALILSLTLLSGCQSAYYSAMESVGVHKRDIMVDRVEDATEAQKDAQEQFTSALAALQSLTRFEGGTLEEAYHRVNAQYEASADAAEKVSDRIAAIENVSEALFDEWQEELSLYSSAALRRDSEAKLKATRASYSKMIAAMHRAEGKMAPVLDTLRDNSLYLKHNLNAAAIGSLQGEFRSLERDIQRAISDMRAAISESERFVAQLSRS
;
A
#
# COMPACT_ATOMS: atom_id res chain seq x y z
N MET A 1 -11.88 -39.15 -7.41
CA MET A 1 -11.34 -37.81 -7.05
C MET A 1 -12.48 -36.79 -6.87
N PRO A 2 -13.46 -37.01 -5.95
CA PRO A 2 -14.57 -36.06 -5.76
C PRO A 2 -14.12 -34.75 -5.07
N TYR A 3 -13.02 -34.80 -4.32
CA TYR A 3 -12.46 -33.65 -3.61
C TYR A 3 -11.82 -32.60 -4.53
N ALA A 4 -11.32 -33.00 -5.71
CA ALA A 4 -10.77 -32.07 -6.69
C ALA A 4 -11.87 -31.20 -7.32
N PHE A 5 -13.08 -31.74 -7.50
CA PHE A 5 -14.22 -31.01 -8.07
C PHE A 5 -14.82 -30.03 -7.05
N ALA A 6 -14.85 -30.40 -5.77
CA ALA A 6 -15.27 -29.51 -4.69
C ALA A 6 -14.31 -28.33 -4.50
N LEU A 7 -12.99 -28.55 -4.63
CA LEU A 7 -11.98 -27.51 -4.50
C LEU A 7 -12.06 -26.47 -5.64
N ILE A 8 -12.27 -26.95 -6.87
CA ILE A 8 -12.42 -26.10 -8.07
C ILE A 8 -13.71 -25.27 -7.99
N LEU A 9 -14.81 -25.84 -7.47
CA LEU A 9 -16.09 -25.13 -7.32
C LEU A 9 -16.02 -24.02 -6.25
N SER A 10 -15.28 -24.23 -5.15
CA SER A 10 -15.06 -23.20 -4.12
C SER A 10 -14.17 -22.05 -4.61
N LEU A 11 -13.22 -22.31 -5.51
CA LEU A 11 -12.38 -21.26 -6.12
C LEU A 11 -13.19 -20.37 -7.07
N THR A 12 -14.17 -20.91 -7.81
CA THR A 12 -15.04 -20.12 -8.69
C THR A 12 -16.07 -19.26 -7.95
N LEU A 13 -16.45 -19.63 -6.72
CA LEU A 13 -17.42 -18.86 -5.93
C LEU A 13 -16.82 -17.59 -5.31
N LEU A 14 -15.51 -17.55 -5.07
CA LEU A 14 -14.83 -16.36 -4.51
C LEU A 14 -14.70 -15.24 -5.55
N SER A 15 -14.48 -15.57 -6.82
CA SER A 15 -14.44 -14.58 -7.92
C SER A 15 -15.82 -13.94 -8.20
N GLY A 16 -16.91 -14.67 -7.95
CA GLY A 16 -18.27 -14.19 -8.18
C GLY A 16 -18.82 -13.24 -7.10
N CYS A 17 -18.23 -13.21 -5.91
CA CYS A 17 -18.68 -12.32 -4.84
C CYS A 17 -18.33 -10.84 -5.11
N GLN A 18 -17.17 -10.58 -5.73
CA GLN A 18 -16.73 -9.21 -6.01
C GLN A 18 -17.50 -8.61 -7.19
N SER A 19 -17.74 -9.38 -8.26
CA SER A 19 -18.59 -8.93 -9.36
C SER A 19 -20.02 -8.63 -8.89
N ALA A 20 -20.60 -9.51 -8.06
CA ALA A 20 -21.91 -9.28 -7.46
C ALA A 20 -21.95 -8.03 -6.55
N TYR A 21 -20.89 -7.75 -5.78
CA TYR A 21 -20.78 -6.55 -4.97
C TYR A 21 -20.80 -5.28 -5.83
N TYR A 22 -19.96 -5.20 -6.86
CA TYR A 22 -19.91 -4.02 -7.73
C TYR A 22 -21.20 -3.84 -8.55
N SER A 23 -21.81 -4.92 -9.03
CA SER A 23 -23.12 -4.86 -9.69
C SER A 23 -24.23 -4.37 -8.76
N ALA A 24 -24.21 -4.76 -7.47
CA ALA A 24 -25.17 -4.24 -6.49
C ALA A 24 -24.97 -2.73 -6.23
N MET A 25 -23.73 -2.26 -6.12
CA MET A 25 -23.42 -0.83 -5.98
C MET A 25 -23.87 -0.02 -7.21
N GLU A 26 -23.70 -0.56 -8.40
CA GLU A 26 -24.16 0.08 -9.64
C GLU A 26 -25.68 0.15 -9.73
N SER A 27 -26.40 -0.85 -9.22
CA SER A 27 -27.86 -0.84 -9.16
C SER A 27 -28.44 0.28 -8.28
N VAL A 28 -27.64 0.79 -7.33
CA VAL A 28 -27.98 1.94 -6.49
C VAL A 28 -27.30 3.25 -6.94
N GLY A 29 -26.69 3.26 -8.15
CA GLY A 29 -26.17 4.44 -8.81
C GLY A 29 -24.70 4.77 -8.53
N VAL A 30 -23.93 3.86 -7.91
CA VAL A 30 -22.49 4.04 -7.67
C VAL A 30 -21.70 3.28 -8.72
N HIS A 31 -20.98 4.01 -9.59
CA HIS A 31 -20.20 3.40 -10.66
C HIS A 31 -18.82 2.94 -10.19
N LYS A 32 -18.28 1.88 -10.80
CA LYS A 32 -16.95 1.33 -10.47
C LYS A 32 -15.84 2.38 -10.58
N ARG A 33 -16.00 3.38 -11.45
CA ARG A 33 -15.10 4.53 -11.57
C ARG A 33 -15.03 5.36 -10.29
N ASP A 34 -16.16 5.64 -9.67
CA ASP A 34 -16.23 6.43 -8.45
C ASP A 34 -15.62 5.63 -7.29
N ILE A 35 -15.95 4.33 -7.22
CA ILE A 35 -15.31 3.41 -6.27
C ILE A 35 -13.79 3.39 -6.46
N MET A 36 -13.30 3.36 -7.71
CA MET A 36 -11.86 3.39 -7.99
C MET A 36 -11.21 4.68 -7.48
N VAL A 37 -11.86 5.84 -7.64
CA VAL A 37 -11.37 7.11 -7.07
C VAL A 37 -11.30 7.02 -5.55
N ASP A 38 -12.37 6.60 -4.89
CA ASP A 38 -12.42 6.47 -3.43
C ASP A 38 -11.33 5.54 -2.90
N ARG A 39 -11.09 4.40 -3.57
CA ARG A 39 -10.04 3.45 -3.17
C ARG A 39 -8.63 4.02 -3.32
N VAL A 40 -8.40 4.82 -4.37
CA VAL A 40 -7.10 5.48 -4.57
C VAL A 40 -6.90 6.60 -3.55
N GLU A 41 -7.94 7.34 -3.19
CA GLU A 41 -7.89 8.34 -2.12
C GLU A 41 -7.62 7.69 -0.75
N ASP A 42 -8.32 6.60 -0.42
CA ASP A 42 -8.10 5.80 0.79
C ASP A 42 -6.65 5.27 0.88
N ALA A 43 -6.08 4.78 -0.24
CA ALA A 43 -4.70 4.32 -0.29
C ALA A 43 -3.70 5.46 -0.15
N THR A 44 -4.02 6.62 -0.74
CA THR A 44 -3.20 7.83 -0.63
C THR A 44 -3.13 8.29 0.83
N GLU A 45 -4.24 8.24 1.55
CA GLU A 45 -4.26 8.56 2.97
C GLU A 45 -3.48 7.53 3.80
N ALA A 46 -3.65 6.22 3.53
CA ALA A 46 -2.86 5.19 4.19
C ALA A 46 -1.35 5.36 3.96
N GLN A 47 -0.92 5.81 2.78
CA GLN A 47 0.49 6.11 2.50
C GLN A 47 0.99 7.36 3.23
N LYS A 48 0.13 8.36 3.46
CA LYS A 48 0.47 9.52 4.29
C LYS A 48 0.62 9.11 5.76
N ASP A 49 -0.33 8.34 6.28
CA ASP A 49 -0.26 7.77 7.64
C ASP A 49 1.04 6.99 7.83
N ALA A 50 1.36 6.07 6.90
CA ALA A 50 2.61 5.31 6.93
C ALA A 50 3.85 6.22 6.84
N GLN A 51 3.82 7.27 6.03
CA GLN A 51 4.91 8.24 5.97
C GLN A 51 5.15 8.93 7.31
N GLU A 52 4.08 9.29 8.02
CA GLU A 52 4.15 9.91 9.34
C GLU A 52 4.70 8.95 10.40
N GLN A 53 4.24 7.69 10.40
CA GLN A 53 4.76 6.67 11.33
C GLN A 53 6.24 6.38 11.10
N PHE A 54 6.66 6.20 9.84
CA PHE A 54 8.07 5.98 9.51
C PHE A 54 8.93 7.20 9.81
N THR A 55 8.40 8.42 9.65
CA THR A 55 9.10 9.65 10.06
C THR A 55 9.27 9.71 11.58
N SER A 56 8.25 9.29 12.33
CA SER A 56 8.31 9.20 13.79
C SER A 56 9.32 8.14 14.26
N ALA A 57 9.37 6.99 13.57
CA ALA A 57 10.36 5.95 13.80
C ALA A 57 11.79 6.45 13.54
N LEU A 58 11.99 7.22 12.45
CA LEU A 58 13.27 7.85 12.15
C LEU A 58 13.72 8.80 13.27
N ALA A 59 12.81 9.67 13.73
CA ALA A 59 13.11 10.61 14.81
C ALA A 59 13.44 9.89 16.13
N ALA A 60 12.71 8.81 16.45
CA ALA A 60 12.99 7.99 17.62
C ALA A 60 14.40 7.37 17.55
N LEU A 61 14.79 6.79 16.42
CA LEU A 61 16.13 6.21 16.22
C LEU A 61 17.23 7.26 16.35
N GLN A 62 17.03 8.45 15.77
CA GLN A 62 18.00 9.55 15.88
C GLN A 62 18.20 10.03 17.32
N SER A 63 17.15 9.98 18.15
CA SER A 63 17.27 10.33 19.57
C SER A 63 18.12 9.31 20.35
N LEU A 64 18.05 8.03 19.97
CA LEU A 64 18.84 6.95 20.58
C LEU A 64 20.31 7.00 20.18
N THR A 65 20.62 7.38 18.94
CA THR A 65 22.02 7.50 18.47
C THR A 65 22.73 8.72 19.04
N ARG A 66 22.00 9.76 19.46
CA ARG A 66 22.54 11.00 20.05
C ARG A 66 22.63 10.99 21.58
N PHE A 67 22.16 9.93 22.22
CA PHE A 67 22.21 9.69 23.67
C PHE A 67 21.91 10.96 24.50
N GLU A 68 20.70 11.48 24.40
CA GLU A 68 20.21 12.59 25.25
C GLU A 68 19.75 12.12 26.66
N GLY A 69 20.43 11.12 27.23
CA GLY A 69 20.03 10.50 28.49
C GLY A 69 18.78 9.61 28.38
N GLY A 70 18.30 9.11 29.52
CA GLY A 70 17.16 8.17 29.61
C GLY A 70 17.58 6.74 29.98
N THR A 71 16.60 5.90 30.30
CA THR A 71 16.85 4.49 30.63
C THR A 71 16.85 3.61 29.38
N LEU A 72 17.56 2.48 29.44
CA LEU A 72 17.53 1.47 28.37
C LEU A 72 16.12 0.90 28.15
N GLU A 73 15.32 0.84 29.20
CA GLU A 73 13.91 0.43 29.17
C GLU A 73 13.05 1.43 28.37
N GLU A 74 13.25 2.73 28.57
CA GLU A 74 12.61 3.78 27.76
C GLU A 74 12.99 3.68 26.28
N ALA A 75 14.26 3.38 25.99
CA ALA A 75 14.73 3.17 24.63
C ALA A 75 14.02 1.98 23.96
N TYR A 76 13.93 0.85 24.66
CA TYR A 76 13.17 -0.32 24.20
C TYR A 76 11.71 0.03 23.92
N HIS A 77 11.00 0.62 24.89
CA HIS A 77 9.58 0.95 24.73
C HIS A 77 9.34 1.90 23.57
N ARG A 78 10.23 2.87 23.36
CA ARG A 78 10.14 3.79 22.23
C ARG A 78 10.29 3.07 20.90
N VAL A 79 11.33 2.25 20.72
CA VAL A 79 11.54 1.50 19.46
C VAL A 79 10.39 0.53 19.21
N ASN A 80 9.94 -0.18 20.25
CA ASN A 80 8.83 -1.13 20.13
C ASN A 80 7.52 -0.44 19.72
N ALA A 81 7.19 0.70 20.32
CA ALA A 81 5.99 1.46 19.94
C ALA A 81 6.06 1.95 18.48
N GLN A 82 7.24 2.37 18.01
CA GLN A 82 7.43 2.77 16.62
C GLN A 82 7.34 1.59 15.65
N TYR A 83 7.83 0.42 16.05
CA TYR A 83 7.67 -0.82 15.30
C TYR A 83 6.18 -1.17 15.13
N GLU A 84 5.43 -1.25 16.23
CA GLU A 84 4.00 -1.60 16.22
C GLU A 84 3.19 -0.63 15.35
N ALA A 85 3.35 0.67 15.56
CA ALA A 85 2.63 1.68 14.78
C ALA A 85 3.00 1.68 13.28
N SER A 86 4.27 1.44 12.96
CA SER A 86 4.72 1.35 11.56
C SER A 86 4.23 0.06 10.89
N ALA A 87 4.11 -1.04 11.66
CA ALA A 87 3.61 -2.32 11.17
C ALA A 87 2.12 -2.22 10.81
N ASP A 88 1.30 -1.66 11.70
CA ASP A 88 -0.14 -1.44 11.46
C ASP A 88 -0.36 -0.54 10.23
N ALA A 89 0.45 0.51 10.07
CA ALA A 89 0.35 1.40 8.92
C ALA A 89 0.75 0.71 7.61
N ALA A 90 1.77 -0.15 7.63
CA ALA A 90 2.19 -0.91 6.45
C ALA A 90 1.16 -1.97 6.04
N GLU A 91 0.52 -2.64 7.01
CA GLU A 91 -0.59 -3.57 6.74
C GLU A 91 -1.76 -2.82 6.08
N LYS A 92 -2.15 -1.66 6.62
CA LYS A 92 -3.18 -0.80 6.01
C LYS A 92 -2.83 -0.41 4.58
N VAL A 93 -1.57 -0.07 4.29
CA VAL A 93 -1.13 0.23 2.91
C VAL A 93 -1.31 -1.00 2.01
N SER A 94 -0.92 -2.18 2.47
CA SER A 94 -1.04 -3.45 1.72
C SER A 94 -2.50 -3.77 1.39
N ASP A 95 -3.39 -3.64 2.37
CA ASP A 95 -4.84 -3.84 2.20
C ASP A 95 -5.46 -2.89 1.18
N ARG A 96 -5.02 -1.62 1.19
CA ARG A 96 -5.52 -0.61 0.25
C ARG A 96 -5.02 -0.84 -1.17
N ILE A 97 -3.79 -1.30 -1.33
CA ILE A 97 -3.25 -1.71 -2.64
C ILE A 97 -4.11 -2.86 -3.21
N ALA A 98 -4.35 -3.91 -2.44
CA ALA A 98 -5.17 -5.05 -2.87
C ALA A 98 -6.61 -4.63 -3.24
N ALA A 99 -7.21 -3.71 -2.49
CA ALA A 99 -8.53 -3.19 -2.78
C ALA A 99 -8.60 -2.41 -4.11
N ILE A 100 -7.54 -1.65 -4.45
CA ILE A 100 -7.42 -0.96 -5.73
C ILE A 100 -7.29 -1.97 -6.87
N GLU A 101 -6.44 -2.98 -6.72
CA GLU A 101 -6.25 -4.01 -7.75
C GLU A 101 -7.58 -4.70 -8.08
N ASN A 102 -8.34 -5.08 -7.05
CA ASN A 102 -9.63 -5.75 -7.24
C ASN A 102 -10.67 -4.91 -8.01
N VAL A 103 -10.84 -3.63 -7.65
CA VAL A 103 -11.79 -2.76 -8.38
C VAL A 103 -11.30 -2.45 -9.80
N SER A 104 -9.97 -2.33 -9.98
CA SER A 104 -9.39 -2.02 -11.29
C SER A 104 -9.56 -3.15 -12.30
N GLU A 105 -9.43 -4.41 -11.87
CA GLU A 105 -9.69 -5.59 -12.70
C GLU A 105 -11.14 -5.57 -13.20
N ALA A 106 -12.09 -5.45 -12.27
CA ALA A 106 -13.52 -5.40 -12.59
C ALA A 106 -13.88 -4.23 -13.52
N LEU A 107 -13.35 -3.03 -13.25
CA LEU A 107 -13.61 -1.85 -14.07
C LEU A 107 -13.07 -2.01 -15.49
N PHE A 108 -11.86 -2.52 -15.64
CA PHE A 108 -11.23 -2.59 -16.95
C PHE A 108 -11.75 -3.74 -17.81
N ASP A 109 -12.21 -4.83 -17.19
CA ASP A 109 -12.82 -5.95 -17.89
C ASP A 109 -14.20 -5.56 -18.43
N GLU A 110 -15.05 -4.93 -17.59
CA GLU A 110 -16.34 -4.39 -18.02
C GLU A 110 -16.17 -3.38 -19.16
N TRP A 111 -15.29 -2.40 -19.01
CA TRP A 111 -15.07 -1.40 -20.05
C TRP A 111 -14.61 -2.06 -21.37
N GLN A 112 -13.77 -3.09 -21.29
CA GLN A 112 -13.31 -3.82 -22.47
C GLN A 112 -14.44 -4.59 -23.17
N GLU A 113 -15.36 -5.20 -22.41
CA GLU A 113 -16.54 -5.88 -22.94
C GLU A 113 -17.50 -4.89 -23.63
N GLU A 114 -17.74 -3.74 -23.01
CA GLU A 114 -18.62 -2.70 -23.51
C GLU A 114 -18.14 -2.07 -24.83
N LEU A 115 -16.83 -2.11 -25.12
CA LEU A 115 -16.30 -1.68 -26.42
C LEU A 115 -16.96 -2.42 -27.60
N SER A 116 -17.41 -3.66 -27.39
CA SER A 116 -18.10 -4.45 -28.43
C SER A 116 -19.55 -4.01 -28.68
N LEU A 117 -20.15 -3.27 -27.75
CA LEU A 117 -21.55 -2.82 -27.82
C LEU A 117 -21.72 -1.53 -28.65
N TYR A 118 -20.62 -0.83 -28.96
CA TYR A 118 -20.68 0.38 -29.78
C TYR A 118 -21.03 0.09 -31.24
N SER A 119 -22.09 0.74 -31.73
CA SER A 119 -22.41 0.79 -33.16
C SER A 119 -21.56 1.83 -33.93
N SER A 120 -21.14 2.91 -33.27
CA SER A 120 -20.31 3.96 -33.86
C SER A 120 -18.82 3.64 -33.76
N ALA A 121 -18.17 3.44 -34.91
CA ALA A 121 -16.72 3.20 -34.98
C ALA A 121 -15.87 4.40 -34.50
N ALA A 122 -16.42 5.62 -34.52
CA ALA A 122 -15.74 6.79 -33.97
C ALA A 122 -15.75 6.78 -32.44
N LEU A 123 -16.93 6.54 -31.83
CA LEU A 123 -17.07 6.48 -30.38
C LEU A 123 -16.32 5.28 -29.78
N ARG A 124 -16.36 4.11 -30.45
CA ARG A 124 -15.59 2.93 -30.03
C ARG A 124 -14.10 3.23 -29.93
N ARG A 125 -13.52 3.88 -30.97
CA ARG A 125 -12.09 4.23 -31.00
C ARG A 125 -11.70 5.25 -29.93
N ASP A 126 -12.57 6.23 -29.67
CA ASP A 126 -12.35 7.20 -28.58
C ASP A 126 -12.34 6.50 -27.22
N SER A 127 -13.35 5.66 -26.95
CA SER A 127 -13.45 4.88 -25.71
C SER A 127 -12.26 3.92 -25.51
N GLU A 128 -11.84 3.23 -26.59
CA GLU A 128 -10.66 2.36 -26.59
C GLU A 128 -9.36 3.14 -26.27
N ALA A 129 -9.21 4.35 -26.82
CA ALA A 129 -8.06 5.21 -26.52
C ALA A 129 -8.04 5.66 -25.05
N LYS A 130 -9.21 5.99 -24.49
CA LYS A 130 -9.35 6.32 -23.05
C LYS A 130 -9.02 5.12 -22.16
N LEU A 131 -9.56 3.94 -22.44
CA LEU A 131 -9.25 2.70 -21.71
C LEU A 131 -7.74 2.45 -21.68
N LYS A 132 -7.08 2.54 -22.84
CA LYS A 132 -5.62 2.37 -22.95
C LYS A 132 -4.85 3.40 -22.12
N ALA A 133 -5.25 4.67 -22.17
CA ALA A 133 -4.62 5.72 -21.40
C ALA A 133 -4.80 5.53 -19.88
N THR A 134 -5.98 5.10 -19.45
CA THR A 134 -6.28 4.82 -18.04
C THR A 134 -5.51 3.62 -17.53
N ARG A 135 -5.45 2.50 -18.28
CA ARG A 135 -4.63 1.32 -17.92
C ARG A 135 -3.15 1.67 -17.78
N ALA A 136 -2.62 2.51 -18.67
CA ALA A 136 -1.23 2.97 -18.60
C ALA A 136 -0.95 3.85 -17.36
N SER A 137 -1.89 4.71 -16.99
CA SER A 137 -1.79 5.54 -15.78
C SER A 137 -1.88 4.70 -14.50
N TYR A 138 -2.87 3.81 -14.45
CA TYR A 138 -3.03 2.82 -13.37
C TYR A 138 -1.76 2.00 -13.15
N SER A 139 -1.16 1.47 -14.22
CA SER A 139 0.06 0.63 -14.13
C SER A 139 1.23 1.37 -13.48
N LYS A 140 1.35 2.69 -13.72
CA LYS A 140 2.40 3.51 -13.10
C LYS A 140 2.14 3.71 -11.61
N MET A 141 0.89 4.04 -11.26
CA MET A 141 0.45 4.24 -9.89
C MET A 141 0.63 2.97 -9.07
N ILE A 142 0.07 1.84 -9.49
CA ILE A 142 0.11 0.60 -8.71
C ILE A 142 1.55 0.09 -8.54
N ALA A 143 2.39 0.21 -9.58
CA ALA A 143 3.81 -0.13 -9.47
C ALA A 143 4.56 0.77 -8.48
N ALA A 144 4.18 2.05 -8.35
CA ALA A 144 4.76 2.93 -7.35
C ALA A 144 4.34 2.55 -5.93
N MET A 145 3.06 2.18 -5.74
CA MET A 145 2.55 1.71 -4.45
C MET A 145 3.26 0.43 -3.98
N HIS A 146 3.40 -0.58 -4.84
CA HIS A 146 4.13 -1.81 -4.49
C HIS A 146 5.61 -1.58 -4.22
N ARG A 147 6.25 -0.62 -4.93
CA ARG A 147 7.64 -0.26 -4.59
C ARG A 147 7.73 0.29 -3.18
N ALA A 148 6.82 1.18 -2.78
CA ALA A 148 6.77 1.74 -1.44
C ALA A 148 6.51 0.65 -0.39
N GLU A 149 5.48 -0.18 -0.59
CA GLU A 149 5.14 -1.34 0.24
C GLU A 149 6.34 -2.29 0.44
N GLY A 150 7.00 -2.67 -0.66
CA GLY A 150 8.16 -3.56 -0.64
C GLY A 150 9.38 -2.98 0.10
N LYS A 151 9.44 -1.66 0.33
CA LYS A 151 10.47 -1.03 1.19
C LYS A 151 10.09 -0.97 2.66
N MET A 152 8.81 -1.09 3.00
CA MET A 152 8.36 -1.10 4.39
C MET A 152 8.78 -2.37 5.11
N ALA A 153 8.63 -3.54 4.48
CA ALA A 153 8.90 -4.83 5.12
C ALA A 153 10.34 -4.96 5.68
N PRO A 154 11.42 -4.66 4.93
CA PRO A 154 12.79 -4.73 5.46
C PRO A 154 13.05 -3.78 6.64
N VAL A 155 12.40 -2.60 6.64
CA VAL A 155 12.48 -1.64 7.75
C VAL A 155 11.80 -2.20 8.99
N LEU A 156 10.60 -2.79 8.84
CA LEU A 156 9.85 -3.39 9.94
C LEU A 156 10.58 -4.60 10.53
N ASP A 157 11.19 -5.45 9.69
CA ASP A 157 12.01 -6.57 10.15
C ASP A 157 13.18 -6.07 11.00
N THR A 158 13.89 -5.05 10.53
CA THR A 158 15.02 -4.48 11.27
C THR A 158 14.57 -3.83 12.59
N LEU A 159 13.45 -3.10 12.59
CA LEU A 159 12.87 -2.51 13.81
C LEU A 159 12.48 -3.60 14.83
N ARG A 160 11.84 -4.68 14.37
CA ARG A 160 11.47 -5.83 15.20
C ARG A 160 12.69 -6.48 15.82
N ASP A 161 13.70 -6.77 15.01
CA ASP A 161 14.91 -7.46 15.46
C ASP A 161 15.68 -6.61 16.49
N ASN A 162 15.75 -5.29 16.27
CA ASN A 162 16.33 -4.35 17.21
C ASN A 162 15.52 -4.24 18.52
N SER A 163 14.18 -4.22 18.45
CA SER A 163 13.31 -4.24 19.64
C SER A 163 13.56 -5.51 20.47
N LEU A 164 13.58 -6.68 19.82
CA LEU A 164 13.84 -7.97 20.47
C LEU A 164 15.23 -8.02 21.11
N TYR A 165 16.26 -7.53 20.41
CA TYR A 165 17.61 -7.51 20.95
C TYR A 165 17.71 -6.62 22.19
N LEU A 166 17.14 -5.41 22.13
CA LEU A 166 17.11 -4.49 23.28
C LEU A 166 16.38 -5.12 24.47
N LYS A 167 15.23 -5.76 24.26
CA LYS A 167 14.43 -6.41 25.31
C LYS A 167 15.24 -7.37 26.19
N HIS A 168 16.18 -8.10 25.60
CA HIS A 168 16.98 -9.11 26.29
C HIS A 168 18.35 -8.62 26.74
N ASN A 169 18.81 -7.47 26.22
CA ASN A 169 20.18 -6.98 26.40
C ASN A 169 20.18 -5.51 26.82
N LEU A 170 19.34 -5.12 27.79
CA LEU A 170 19.28 -3.75 28.32
C LEU A 170 20.57 -3.37 29.08
N ASN A 171 21.64 -3.11 28.35
CA ASN A 171 22.91 -2.60 28.88
C ASN A 171 23.57 -1.63 27.87
N ALA A 172 24.50 -0.80 28.36
CA ALA A 172 25.14 0.24 27.54
C ALA A 172 25.99 -0.33 26.37
N ALA A 173 26.53 -1.55 26.53
CA ALA A 173 27.30 -2.21 25.47
C ALA A 173 26.40 -2.64 24.30
N ALA A 174 25.18 -3.08 24.59
CA ALA A 174 24.18 -3.43 23.58
C ALA A 174 23.81 -2.23 22.70
N ILE A 175 23.56 -1.04 23.28
CA ILE A 175 23.33 0.19 22.50
C ILE A 175 24.52 0.51 21.59
N GLY A 176 25.75 0.40 22.09
CA GLY A 176 26.95 0.61 21.30
C GLY A 176 27.03 -0.33 20.09
N SER A 177 26.64 -1.60 20.26
CA SER A 177 26.65 -2.59 19.18
C SER A 177 25.64 -2.31 18.06
N LEU A 178 24.52 -1.63 18.36
CA LEU A 178 23.46 -1.34 17.39
C LEU A 178 23.69 -0.07 16.55
N GLN A 179 24.69 0.76 16.86
CA GLN A 179 24.91 2.01 16.11
C GLN A 179 25.09 1.80 14.60
N GLY A 180 25.72 0.70 14.21
CA GLY A 180 25.88 0.33 12.80
C GLY A 180 24.54 0.01 12.13
N GLU A 181 23.71 -0.78 12.81
CA GLU A 181 22.38 -1.16 12.34
C GLU A 181 21.44 0.05 12.27
N PHE A 182 21.39 0.87 13.31
CA PHE A 182 20.57 2.08 13.34
C PHE A 182 20.90 3.03 12.20
N ARG A 183 22.18 3.24 11.87
CA ARG A 183 22.55 4.05 10.69
C ARG A 183 22.06 3.45 9.37
N SER A 184 21.97 2.12 9.26
CA SER A 184 21.38 1.49 8.07
C SER A 184 19.88 1.67 8.03
N LEU A 185 19.23 1.40 9.16
CA LEU A 185 17.80 1.55 9.32
C LEU A 185 17.31 2.97 9.03
N GLU A 186 18.05 3.99 9.49
CA GLU A 186 17.77 5.40 9.17
C GLU A 186 17.71 5.64 7.64
N ARG A 187 18.66 5.09 6.88
CA ARG A 187 18.68 5.22 5.41
C ARG A 187 17.54 4.47 4.75
N ASP A 188 17.21 3.29 5.25
CA ASP A 188 16.14 2.47 4.68
C ASP A 188 14.76 3.09 4.96
N ILE A 189 14.56 3.66 6.15
CA ILE A 189 13.37 4.47 6.47
C ILE A 189 13.26 5.69 5.54
N GLN A 190 14.35 6.44 5.33
CA GLN A 190 14.34 7.58 4.42
C GLN A 190 13.97 7.20 2.98
N ARG A 191 14.41 6.03 2.52
CA ARG A 191 14.04 5.49 1.20
C ARG A 191 12.56 5.12 1.15
N ALA A 192 12.04 4.43 2.18
CA ALA A 192 10.62 4.10 2.27
C ALA A 192 9.74 5.36 2.24
N ILE A 193 10.11 6.41 2.98
CA ILE A 193 9.45 7.72 2.94
C ILE A 193 9.48 8.34 1.53
N SER A 194 10.63 8.30 0.85
CA SER A 194 10.74 8.82 -0.51
C SER A 194 9.86 8.07 -1.51
N ASP A 195 9.81 6.74 -1.42
CA ASP A 195 8.99 5.91 -2.30
C ASP A 195 7.49 6.12 -2.03
N MET A 196 7.08 6.31 -0.76
CA MET A 196 5.71 6.69 -0.42
C MET A 196 5.32 8.04 -1.04
N ARG A 197 6.19 9.06 -1.00
CA ARG A 197 5.92 10.35 -1.68
C ARG A 197 5.74 10.20 -3.18
N ALA A 198 6.54 9.34 -3.81
CA ALA A 198 6.41 9.07 -5.22
C ALA A 198 5.08 8.36 -5.53
N ALA A 199 4.68 7.39 -4.71
CA ALA A 199 3.42 6.69 -4.85
C ALA A 199 2.20 7.63 -4.69
N ILE A 200 2.19 8.47 -3.65
CA ILE A 200 1.15 9.51 -3.44
C ILE A 200 1.02 10.41 -4.68
N SER A 201 2.14 10.86 -5.25
CA SER A 201 2.11 11.72 -6.43
C SER A 201 1.56 11.01 -7.67
N GLU A 202 1.83 9.72 -7.86
CA GLU A 202 1.22 8.94 -8.94
C GLU A 202 -0.28 8.70 -8.72
N SER A 203 -0.73 8.51 -7.46
CA SER A 203 -2.14 8.40 -7.11
C SER A 203 -2.92 9.67 -7.47
N GLU A 204 -2.41 10.84 -7.08
CA GLU A 204 -3.01 12.14 -7.41
C GLU A 204 -3.10 12.35 -8.93
N ARG A 205 -2.06 11.94 -9.68
CA ARG A 205 -2.07 11.99 -11.16
C ARG A 205 -3.12 11.07 -11.75
N PHE A 206 -3.24 9.85 -11.22
CA PHE A 206 -4.21 8.88 -11.70
C PHE A 206 -5.64 9.38 -11.48
N VAL A 207 -5.98 9.85 -10.26
CA VAL A 207 -7.30 10.41 -9.95
C VAL A 207 -7.61 11.61 -10.85
N ALA A 208 -6.67 12.54 -11.00
CA ALA A 208 -6.86 13.72 -11.86
C ALA A 208 -7.09 13.36 -13.33
N GLN A 209 -6.49 12.28 -13.83
CA GLN A 209 -6.71 11.78 -15.18
C GLN A 209 -8.07 11.07 -15.30
N LEU A 210 -8.41 10.19 -14.36
CA LEU A 210 -9.63 9.39 -14.37
C LEU A 210 -10.89 10.28 -14.28
N SER A 211 -10.85 11.35 -13.47
CA SER A 211 -11.97 12.28 -13.32
C SER A 211 -12.21 13.17 -14.55
N ARG A 212 -11.27 13.19 -15.52
CA ARG A 212 -11.39 13.97 -16.78
C ARG A 212 -11.76 13.12 -18.00
N SER A 213 -11.78 11.79 -17.87
CA SER A 213 -11.98 10.83 -18.97
C SER A 213 -13.43 10.39 -19.14
#